data_AF-A0A417YGK0-F1
#
_entry.id   AF-A0A417YGK0-F1
#
_cell.length_a   1.000
_cell.length_b   1.000
_cell.length_c   1.000
_cell.angle_alpha   90.00
_cell.angle_beta   90.00
_cell.angle_gamma   90.00
#
_symmetry.space_group_name_H-M   'P 1'
#
loop_
_entity.id
_entity.type
_entity.pdbx_description
1 polymer ?
#
loop_
_entity_poly.entity_id
_entity_poly.type
_entity_poly.pdbx_seq_one_letter_code
_entity_poly.pdbx_strand_id
1 'polypeptide(L)'
;MSRKPAKPIYAFHRFLKGIYAYYLDKGVPSKTAKVKMFKETYDICFDFAKDEEEAPDHVLVTTMQHASRHLNQRGAELTKIAKQNPEQSEEIRKLLQTIKQAKDASDEFIATYEGVK
;
A
#
# COMPACT_ATOMS: atom_id res chain seq x y z
N MET A 1 24.26 -25.34 16.51
CA MET A 1 23.50 -24.52 15.54
C MET A 1 22.98 -23.28 16.25
N SER A 2 23.57 -22.10 15.99
CA SER A 2 23.06 -20.83 16.55
C SER A 2 21.73 -20.50 15.88
N ARG A 3 20.63 -20.44 16.65
CA ARG A 3 19.33 -19.99 16.15
C ARG A 3 19.46 -18.49 15.83
N LYS A 4 19.31 -18.14 14.55
CA LYS A 4 19.21 -16.73 14.16
C LYS A 4 18.06 -16.07 14.95
N PRO A 5 18.28 -14.89 15.54
CA PRO A 5 17.23 -14.20 16.29
C PRO A 5 16.03 -13.94 15.39
N ALA A 6 14.83 -14.16 15.93
CA ALA A 6 13.60 -13.90 15.21
C ALA A 6 13.53 -12.39 14.90
N LYS A 7 13.52 -12.04 13.61
CA LYS A 7 13.32 -10.65 13.20
C LYS A 7 11.88 -10.24 13.51
N PRO A 8 11.63 -9.04 14.07
CA PRO A 8 10.29 -8.53 14.35
C PRO A 8 9.34 -8.60 13.14
N ILE A 9 9.86 -8.42 11.92
CA ILE A 9 9.10 -8.53 10.68
C ILE A 9 8.42 -9.89 10.49
N TYR A 10 8.95 -10.97 11.09
CA TYR A 10 8.30 -12.28 11.03
C TYR A 10 7.03 -12.35 11.88
N ALA A 11 6.97 -11.60 12.99
CA ALA A 11 5.74 -11.50 13.79
C ALA A 11 4.65 -10.76 12.99
N PHE A 12 5.00 -9.63 12.38
CA PHE A 12 4.09 -8.88 11.50
C PHE A 12 3.59 -9.74 10.33
N HIS A 13 4.48 -10.47 9.67
CA HIS A 13 4.08 -11.37 8.59
C HIS A 13 3.10 -12.48 9.04
N ARG A 14 3.27 -13.02 10.26
CA ARG A 14 2.31 -13.99 10.82
C ARG A 14 0.96 -13.35 11.13
N PHE A 15 0.97 -12.12 11.63
CA PHE A 15 -0.24 -11.34 11.87
C PHE A 15 -1.06 -11.15 10.57
N LEU A 16 -0.41 -10.70 9.49
CA LEU A 16 -1.05 -10.58 8.16
C LEU A 16 -1.66 -11.91 7.70
N LYS A 17 -0.90 -13.00 7.84
CA LYS A 17 -1.37 -14.35 7.49
C LYS A 17 -2.58 -14.78 8.32
N GLY A 18 -2.64 -14.39 9.59
CA GLY A 18 -3.78 -14.63 10.47
C GLY A 18 -5.05 -13.99 9.96
N ILE A 19 -5.01 -12.69 9.61
CA ILE A 19 -6.18 -11.98 9.03
C ILE A 19 -6.60 -12.62 7.72
N TYR A 20 -5.64 -12.96 6.84
CA TYR A 20 -5.95 -13.62 5.58
C TYR A 20 -6.61 -14.99 5.78
N ALA A 21 -6.07 -15.83 6.67
CA ALA A 21 -6.63 -17.13 6.99
C ALA A 21 -8.04 -17.01 7.56
N TYR A 22 -8.28 -16.07 8.48
CA TYR A 22 -9.60 -15.78 9.01
C TYR A 22 -10.64 -15.57 7.91
N TYR A 23 -10.32 -14.78 6.89
CA TYR A 23 -11.25 -14.53 5.79
C TYR A 23 -11.45 -15.74 4.87
N LEU A 24 -10.39 -16.52 4.61
CA LEU A 24 -10.52 -17.76 3.85
C LEU A 24 -11.41 -18.78 4.55
N ASP A 25 -11.25 -18.93 5.87
CA ASP A 25 -12.03 -19.86 6.69
C ASP A 25 -13.53 -19.48 6.73
N LYS A 26 -13.84 -18.20 6.48
CA LYS A 26 -15.21 -17.68 6.31
C LYS A 26 -15.74 -17.82 4.87
N GLY A 27 -15.00 -18.45 3.96
CA GLY A 27 -15.41 -18.68 2.58
C GLY A 27 -15.22 -17.46 1.67
N VAL A 28 -14.47 -16.43 2.08
CA VAL A 28 -14.22 -15.27 1.23
C VAL A 28 -13.23 -15.64 0.11
N PRO A 29 -13.51 -15.27 -1.17
CA PRO A 29 -12.57 -15.52 -2.26
C PRO A 29 -11.17 -14.95 -2.00
N SER A 30 -10.12 -15.69 -2.36
CA SER A 30 -8.72 -15.35 -2.05
C SER A 30 -8.34 -13.90 -2.43
N LYS A 31 -8.76 -13.41 -3.60
CA LYS A 31 -8.48 -12.03 -4.01
C LYS A 31 -9.09 -11.01 -3.03
N THR A 32 -10.35 -11.20 -2.69
CA THR A 32 -11.09 -10.35 -1.75
C THR A 32 -10.52 -10.46 -0.34
N ALA A 33 -10.15 -11.66 0.10
CA ALA A 33 -9.52 -11.90 1.40
C ALA A 33 -8.18 -11.15 1.53
N LYS A 34 -7.35 -11.12 0.47
CA LYS A 34 -6.11 -10.33 0.45
C LYS A 34 -6.37 -8.83 0.57
N VAL A 35 -7.36 -8.31 -0.16
CA VAL A 35 -7.72 -6.88 -0.08
C VAL A 35 -8.18 -6.52 1.33
N LYS A 36 -9.04 -7.36 1.94
CA LYS A 36 -9.49 -7.17 3.32
C LYS A 36 -8.34 -7.24 4.33
N MET A 37 -7.44 -8.20 4.17
CA MET A 37 -6.23 -8.31 4.99
C MET A 37 -5.39 -7.02 4.96
N PHE A 38 -5.08 -6.50 3.77
CA PHE A 38 -4.33 -5.26 3.66
C PHE A 38 -5.09 -4.09 4.27
N LYS A 39 -6.38 -3.97 3.98
CA LYS A 39 -7.22 -2.90 4.53
C LYS A 39 -7.18 -2.89 6.07
N GLU A 40 -7.50 -4.00 6.72
CA GLU A 40 -7.50 -4.07 8.19
C GLU A 40 -6.13 -3.80 8.79
N THR A 41 -5.07 -4.24 8.12
CA THR A 41 -3.71 -3.94 8.57
C THR A 41 -3.44 -2.45 8.53
N TYR A 42 -3.79 -1.76 7.43
CA TYR A 42 -3.63 -0.32 7.32
C TYR A 42 -4.49 0.42 8.35
N ASP A 43 -5.75 0.02 8.52
CA ASP A 43 -6.65 0.62 9.51
C ASP A 43 -6.03 0.54 10.92
N ILE A 44 -5.48 -0.62 11.31
CA ILE A 44 -4.79 -0.80 12.60
C ILE A 44 -3.52 0.05 12.69
N CYS A 45 -2.71 0.11 11.63
CA CYS A 45 -1.53 0.97 11.60
C CYS A 45 -1.88 2.46 11.77
N PHE A 46 -2.97 2.91 11.16
CA PHE A 46 -3.44 4.29 11.30
C PHE A 46 -4.09 4.55 12.65
N ASP A 47 -4.78 3.58 13.23
CA ASP A 47 -5.30 3.71 14.60
C ASP A 47 -4.15 3.82 15.60
N PHE A 48 -3.10 3.00 15.48
CA PHE A 48 -1.90 3.14 16.31
C PHE A 48 -1.24 4.52 16.16
N ALA A 49 -1.21 5.06 14.94
CA ALA A 49 -0.62 6.37 14.68
C ALA A 49 -1.41 7.54 15.29
N LYS A 50 -2.73 7.40 15.52
CA LYS A 50 -3.55 8.45 16.16
C LYS A 50 -3.18 8.69 17.61
N ASP A 51 -2.70 7.64 18.28
CA ASP A 51 -2.30 7.67 19.69
C ASP A 51 -0.81 8.02 19.85
N GLU A 52 -0.09 8.28 18.74
CA GLU A 52 1.33 8.59 18.75
C GLU A 52 1.57 10.08 18.97
N GLU A 53 2.06 10.44 20.15
CA GLU A 53 2.30 11.84 20.55
C GLU A 53 3.63 12.39 20.00
N GLU A 54 4.63 11.53 19.77
CA GLU A 54 5.98 11.98 19.37
C GLU A 54 6.08 12.33 17.88
N ALA A 55 5.22 11.75 17.05
CA ALA A 55 5.30 11.86 15.60
C ALA A 55 3.92 11.77 14.91
N PRO A 56 2.95 12.63 15.30
CA PRO A 56 1.52 12.45 15.02
C PRO A 56 1.21 12.32 13.52
N ASP A 57 2.00 12.97 12.66
CA ASP A 57 1.75 13.02 11.23
C ASP A 57 2.77 12.25 10.38
N HIS A 58 3.84 11.74 10.99
CA HIS A 58 4.92 11.05 10.25
C HIS A 58 4.45 9.77 9.59
N VAL A 59 3.50 9.04 10.20
CA VAL A 59 2.94 7.83 9.59
C VAL A 59 2.14 8.16 8.34
N LEU A 60 1.36 9.24 8.34
CA LEU A 60 0.59 9.70 7.18
C LEU A 60 1.53 10.09 6.03
N VAL A 61 2.52 10.94 6.31
CA VAL A 61 3.52 11.38 5.32
C VAL A 61 4.29 10.18 4.76
N THR A 62 4.79 9.31 5.63
CA THR A 62 5.54 8.11 5.22
C THR A 62 4.69 7.17 4.37
N THR A 63 3.40 7.02 4.70
CA THR A 63 2.48 6.20 3.91
C THR A 63 2.25 6.78 2.52
N MET A 64 2.05 8.09 2.41
CA MET A 64 1.91 8.76 1.11
C MET A 64 3.19 8.68 0.27
N GLN A 65 4.36 8.83 0.88
CA GLN A 65 5.65 8.63 0.19
C GLN A 65 5.81 7.19 -0.32
N HIS A 66 5.38 6.20 0.46
CA HIS A 66 5.35 4.80 0.00
C HIS A 66 4.35 4.60 -1.14
N ALA A 67 3.14 5.13 -1.03
CA ALA A 67 2.11 5.04 -2.06
C ALA A 67 2.58 5.67 -3.37
N SER A 68 3.11 6.90 -3.33
CA SER A 68 3.64 7.60 -4.51
C SER A 68 4.73 6.79 -5.23
N ARG A 69 5.69 6.22 -4.49
CA ARG A 69 6.72 5.34 -5.06
C ARG A 69 6.14 4.12 -5.77
N HIS A 70 5.19 3.43 -5.14
CA HIS A 70 4.57 2.24 -5.73
C HIS A 70 3.65 2.56 -6.92
N LEU A 71 2.94 3.69 -6.88
CA LEU A 71 2.17 4.19 -8.03
C LEU A 71 3.09 4.49 -9.22
N ASN A 72 4.24 5.12 -8.98
CA ASN A 72 5.22 5.38 -10.03
C ASN A 72 5.79 4.08 -10.63
N GLN A 73 6.15 3.10 -9.78
CA GLN A 73 6.60 1.77 -10.23
C GLN A 73 5.54 1.09 -11.10
N ARG A 74 4.28 1.10 -10.65
CA ARG A 74 3.18 0.49 -11.40
C ARG A 74 2.91 1.21 -12.73
N GLY A 75 3.03 2.53 -12.76
CA GLY A 75 2.94 3.32 -13.99
C GLY A 75 4.03 2.94 -15.01
N ALA A 76 5.27 2.73 -14.54
CA ALA A 76 6.38 2.29 -15.39
C ALA A 76 6.13 0.88 -15.96
N GLU A 77 5.62 -0.05 -15.14
CA GLU A 77 5.24 -1.40 -15.58
C GLU A 77 4.15 -1.36 -16.66
N LEU A 78 3.07 -0.60 -16.43
CA LEU A 78 1.98 -0.47 -17.40
C LEU A 78 2.43 0.20 -18.70
N THR A 79 3.34 1.17 -18.62
CA THR A 79 3.95 1.78 -19.82
C THR A 79 4.71 0.74 -20.64
N LYS A 80 5.42 -0.18 -19.98
CA LYS A 80 6.10 -1.29 -20.67
C LYS A 80 5.09 -2.24 -21.33
N ILE A 81 4.01 -2.57 -20.63
CA ILE A 81 2.93 -3.43 -21.16
C ILE A 81 2.26 -2.79 -22.39
N ALA A 82 1.95 -1.49 -22.35
CA ALA A 82 1.35 -0.76 -23.47
C ALA A 82 2.23 -0.78 -24.73
N LYS A 83 3.56 -0.66 -24.56
CA LYS A 83 4.51 -0.76 -25.67
C LYS A 83 4.56 -2.16 -26.28
N GLN A 84 4.30 -3.20 -25.48
CA GLN A 84 4.34 -4.60 -25.91
C GLN A 84 3.01 -5.08 -26.50
N ASN A 85 1.89 -4.43 -26.15
CA ASN A 85 0.53 -4.82 -26.56
C ASN A 85 -0.24 -3.60 -27.09
N PRO A 86 0.09 -3.10 -28.31
CA PRO A 86 -0.50 -1.88 -28.87
C PRO A 86 -2.03 -1.93 -28.99
N GLU A 87 -2.59 -3.12 -29.18
CA GLU A 87 -4.04 -3.38 -29.27
C GLU A 87 -4.81 -3.11 -27.97
N GLN A 88 -4.13 -3.14 -26.81
CA GLN A 88 -4.72 -2.82 -25.50
C GLN A 88 -4.37 -1.39 -25.04
N SER A 89 -3.76 -0.59 -25.91
CA SER A 89 -3.19 0.73 -25.56
C SER A 89 -4.23 1.67 -24.94
N GLU A 90 -5.47 1.67 -25.41
CA GLU A 90 -6.52 2.57 -24.90
C GLU A 90 -6.97 2.22 -23.47
N GLU A 91 -7.12 0.92 -23.16
CA GLU A 91 -7.43 0.47 -21.80
C GLU A 91 -6.28 0.77 -20.83
N ILE A 92 -5.04 0.51 -21.28
CA ILE A 92 -3.86 0.77 -20.47
C ILE A 92 -3.67 2.28 -20.25
N ARG A 93 -4.00 3.11 -21.24
CA ARG A 93 -3.96 4.58 -21.11
C ARG A 93 -4.90 5.09 -20.02
N LYS A 94 -6.11 4.56 -19.94
CA LYS A 94 -7.06 4.90 -18.86
C LYS A 94 -6.49 4.54 -17.50
N LEU A 95 -5.90 3.36 -17.35
CA LEU A 95 -5.25 2.94 -16.10
C LEU A 95 -4.05 3.83 -15.72
N LEU A 96 -3.22 4.19 -16.71
CA LEU A 96 -2.10 5.12 -16.50
C LEU A 96 -2.58 6.49 -16.03
N GLN A 97 -3.68 6.99 -16.59
CA GLN A 97 -4.27 8.26 -16.16
C GLN A 97 -4.74 8.20 -14.69
N THR A 98 -5.43 7.12 -14.29
CA THR A 98 -5.86 6.93 -12.90
C THR A 98 -4.68 6.87 -11.94
N ILE A 99 -3.62 6.13 -12.28
CA ILE A 99 -2.41 6.03 -11.46
C ILE A 99 -1.72 7.38 -11.35
N LYS A 100 -1.63 8.13 -12.46
CA LYS A 100 -1.05 9.46 -12.46
C LYS A 100 -1.81 10.40 -11.53
N GLN A 101 -3.14 10.45 -11.63
CA GLN A 101 -3.96 11.30 -10.76
C GLN A 101 -3.73 10.98 -9.27
N ALA A 102 -3.73 9.70 -8.90
CA ALA A 102 -3.50 9.29 -7.51
C ALA A 102 -2.08 9.66 -7.03
N LYS A 103 -1.07 9.52 -7.90
CA LYS A 103 0.31 9.88 -7.59
C LYS A 103 0.45 11.39 -7.41
N ASP A 104 -0.09 12.18 -8.34
CA ASP A 104 -0.02 13.64 -8.29
C ASP A 104 -0.67 14.17 -7.01
N ALA A 105 -1.84 13.63 -6.62
CA ALA A 105 -2.49 13.97 -5.35
C ALA A 105 -1.63 13.59 -4.13
N SER A 106 -0.95 12.44 -4.17
CA SER A 106 -0.03 12.02 -3.10
C SER A 106 1.18 12.97 -3.01
N ASP A 107 1.75 13.36 -4.14
CA ASP A 107 2.90 14.27 -4.19
C ASP A 107 2.53 15.68 -3.75
N GLU A 108 1.35 16.17 -4.13
CA GLU A 108 0.81 17.44 -3.67
C GLU A 108 0.64 17.46 -2.16
N PHE A 109 0.05 16.40 -1.59
CA PHE A 109 -0.03 16.25 -0.13
C PHE A 109 1.36 16.28 0.51
N ILE A 110 2.31 15.47 0.01
CA ILE A 110 3.68 15.43 0.57
C ILE A 110 4.36 16.80 0.51
N ALA A 111 4.15 17.56 -0.56
CA ALA A 111 4.80 18.85 -0.77
C ALA A 111 4.18 20.00 0.04
N THR A 112 2.89 19.92 0.36
CA THR A 112 2.12 21.02 0.97
C THR A 112 1.75 20.78 2.42
N TYR A 113 1.90 19.55 2.92
CA TYR A 113 1.53 19.21 4.28
C TYR A 113 2.56 19.69 5.30
N GLU A 114 2.15 20.62 6.17
CA GLU A 114 3.00 21.23 7.21
C GLU A 114 2.86 20.58 8.60
N GLY A 115 1.94 19.62 8.77
CA GLY A 115 1.64 18.99 10.05
C GLY A 115 0.89 19.89 11.03
N VAL A 116 0.68 19.39 12.26
CA VAL A 116 0.24 20.22 13.39
C VAL A 116 1.47 21.00 13.91
N LYS A 117 1.38 22.34 13.90
CA LYS A 117 2.36 23.24 14.54
C LYS A 117 2.31 23.17 16.05
#